data_AF-A0A948HIJ8-F1
#
_entry.id   AF-A0A948HIJ8-F1
#
_cell.length_a   1.000
_cell.length_b   1.000
_cell.length_c   1.000
_cell.angle_alpha   90.00
_cell.angle_beta   90.00
_cell.angle_gamma   90.00
#
_symmetry.space_group_name_H-M   'P 1'
#
loop_
_entity.id
_entity.type
_entity.pdbx_description
1 polymer ?
#
loop_
_entity_poly.entity_id
_entity_poly.type
_entity_poly.pdbx_seq_one_letter_code
_entity_poly.pdbx_strand_id
1 'polypeptide(L)'
;MAKKKKKKLITQIKLQIPAGAATAMPPVGPALGQHGINPGQFCKAFNDVTKQKEGVILPVIISLYEDKSYDFITKTPPVSFLLKRAANLAKASSLAGKEIIGQVTKAQVLEIAKEKMPDLNTADLEAAVRIVEGTARSCGIKVV
;
A
#
# COMPACT_ATOMS: atom_id res chain seq x y z
N MET A 1 -24.55 -0.43 5.65
CA MET A 1 -24.52 1.01 5.33
C MET A 1 -24.42 1.82 6.62
N ALA A 2 -23.20 2.14 7.11
CA ALA A 2 -23.00 2.92 8.33
C ALA A 2 -22.70 4.38 8.00
N LYS A 3 -23.53 5.27 8.55
CA LYS A 3 -23.60 6.71 8.29
C LYS A 3 -22.23 7.40 8.43
N LYS A 4 -21.73 7.91 7.30
CA LYS A 4 -20.59 8.82 7.18
C LYS A 4 -20.92 10.13 7.94
N LYS A 5 -20.62 10.19 9.24
CA LYS A 5 -20.68 11.45 10.01
C LYS A 5 -19.76 12.44 9.29
N LYS A 6 -20.30 13.60 8.90
CA LYS A 6 -19.56 14.77 8.39
C LYS A 6 -18.65 15.31 9.51
N LYS A 7 -17.61 14.58 9.89
CA LYS A 7 -16.52 15.11 10.70
C LYS A 7 -15.64 15.91 9.73
N LYS A 8 -15.56 17.22 9.92
CA LYS A 8 -14.69 18.10 9.14
C LYS A 8 -13.26 17.59 9.28
N LEU A 9 -12.67 17.28 8.14
CA LEU A 9 -11.36 16.66 8.04
C LEU A 9 -10.35 17.80 8.00
N ILE A 10 -9.47 17.87 9.00
CA ILE A 10 -8.49 18.95 9.10
C ILE A 10 -7.35 18.67 8.12
N THR A 11 -6.73 17.50 8.27
CA THR A 11 -5.55 17.10 7.52
C THR A 11 -5.59 15.60 7.25
N GLN A 12 -5.24 15.21 6.03
CA GLN A 12 -4.91 13.82 5.69
C GLN A 12 -3.40 13.69 5.55
N ILE A 13 -2.82 12.75 6.28
CA ILE A 13 -1.41 12.40 6.17
C ILE A 13 -1.32 11.04 5.48
N LYS A 14 -0.50 10.96 4.43
CA LYS A 14 -0.24 9.70 3.71
C LYS A 14 1.19 9.28 4.04
N LEU A 15 1.33 8.16 4.74
CA LEU A 15 2.65 7.57 5.03
C LEU A 15 2.78 6.20 4.36
N GLN A 16 4.01 5.82 4.05
CA GLN A 16 4.36 4.47 3.60
C GLN A 16 5.18 3.81 4.70
N ILE A 17 4.69 2.68 5.21
CA ILE A 17 5.32 1.99 6.33
C ILE A 17 5.48 0.51 5.98
N PRO A 18 6.66 -0.09 6.18
CA PRO A 18 6.83 -1.53 6.02
C PRO A 18 6.01 -2.29 7.06
N ALA A 19 5.20 -3.24 6.60
CA ALA A 19 4.41 -4.14 7.43
C ALA A 19 5.30 -4.97 8.36
N GLY A 20 4.90 -5.09 9.62
CA GLY A 20 5.65 -5.78 10.67
C GLY A 20 6.86 -5.00 11.22
N ALA A 21 7.29 -3.94 10.54
CA ALA A 21 8.44 -3.12 10.92
C ALA A 21 8.07 -1.63 11.07
N ALA A 22 6.89 -1.31 11.59
CA ALA A 22 6.59 0.06 11.99
C ALA A 22 7.43 0.45 13.21
N THR A 23 8.57 1.08 12.95
CA THR A 23 9.41 1.72 13.95
C THR A 23 9.14 3.22 13.95
N ALA A 24 9.24 3.85 15.13
CA ALA A 24 9.10 5.30 15.30
C ALA A 24 10.30 6.09 14.74
N MET A 25 10.82 5.67 13.58
CA MET A 25 11.97 6.29 12.92
C MET A 25 11.54 7.61 12.23
N PRO A 26 12.47 8.51 11.84
CA PRO A 26 12.24 9.90 11.46
C PRO A 26 11.16 10.22 10.42
N PRO A 27 10.71 9.34 9.50
CA PRO A 27 9.59 9.69 8.61
C PRO A 27 8.22 9.60 9.31
N VAL A 28 8.07 8.80 10.37
CA VAL A 28 6.76 8.51 11.00
C VAL A 28 6.59 9.27 12.32
N GLY A 29 7.64 9.34 13.14
CA GLY A 29 7.62 9.99 14.45
C GLY A 29 7.30 11.50 14.42
N PRO A 30 8.09 12.32 13.69
CA PRO A 30 7.83 13.75 13.52
C PRO A 30 6.52 14.05 12.79
N ALA A 31 6.21 13.29 11.74
CA ALA A 31 5.00 13.51 10.94
C ALA A 31 3.72 13.25 11.76
N LEU A 32 3.69 12.21 12.60
CA LEU A 32 2.54 11.93 13.47
C LEU A 32 2.51 12.84 14.71
N GLY A 33 3.68 13.10 15.30
CA GLY A 33 3.83 13.92 16.50
C GLY A 33 3.43 15.38 16.29
N GLN A 34 3.73 15.95 15.11
CA GLN A 34 3.30 17.31 14.74
C GLN A 34 1.78 17.48 14.69
N HIS A 35 1.03 16.38 14.51
CA HIS A 35 -0.42 16.38 14.41
C HIS A 35 -1.12 15.82 15.67
N GLY A 36 -0.38 15.61 16.77
CA GLY A 36 -0.95 15.19 18.05
C GLY A 36 -1.35 13.72 18.13
N ILE A 37 -0.84 12.87 17.23
CA ILE A 37 -1.07 11.43 17.25
C ILE A 37 0.09 10.76 18.00
N ASN A 38 -0.22 9.85 18.92
CA ASN A 38 0.80 9.05 19.62
C ASN A 38 1.45 8.03 18.66
N PRO A 39 2.71 8.23 18.24
CA PRO A 39 3.36 7.35 17.25
C PRO A 39 3.53 5.93 17.78
N GLY A 40 3.76 5.75 19.10
CA GLY A 40 3.92 4.43 19.70
C GLY A 40 2.65 3.57 19.67
N GLN A 41 1.48 4.17 19.89
CA GLN A 41 0.20 3.45 19.85
C GLN A 41 -0.18 3.09 18.41
N PHE A 42 0.07 4.02 17.48
CA PHE A 42 -0.13 3.78 16.06
C PHE A 42 0.78 2.67 15.52
N CYS A 43 2.08 2.69 15.81
CA CYS A 43 3.01 1.64 15.38
C CYS A 43 2.59 0.26 15.92
N LYS A 44 2.10 0.17 17.17
CA LYS A 44 1.63 -1.08 17.75
C LYS A 44 0.35 -1.59 17.09
N ALA A 45 -0.63 -0.72 16.89
CA ALA A 45 -1.89 -1.07 16.21
C ALA A 45 -1.65 -1.44 14.74
N PHE A 46 -0.77 -0.70 14.05
CA PHE A 46 -0.39 -1.00 12.68
C PHE A 46 0.35 -2.33 12.57
N ASN A 47 1.32 -2.60 13.45
CA ASN A 47 2.01 -3.89 13.45
C ASN A 47 1.03 -5.04 13.73
N ASP A 48 0.06 -4.87 14.63
CA ASP A 48 -0.93 -5.91 14.92
C ASP A 48 -1.80 -6.25 13.70
N VAL A 49 -2.30 -5.22 13.00
CA VAL A 49 -3.08 -5.38 11.76
C VAL A 49 -2.23 -5.92 10.60
N THR A 50 -0.94 -5.60 10.57
CA THR A 50 -0.04 -5.93 9.45
C THR A 50 0.86 -7.14 9.69
N LYS A 51 0.72 -7.81 10.84
CA LYS A 51 1.38 -9.09 11.18
C LYS A 51 1.21 -10.17 10.12
N GLN A 52 0.08 -10.20 9.41
CA GLN A 52 -0.13 -11.19 8.34
C GLN A 52 0.61 -10.88 7.03
N LYS A 53 1.12 -9.64 6.86
CA LYS A 53 1.73 -9.17 5.61
C LYS A 53 3.16 -8.69 5.83
N GLU A 54 3.90 -9.34 6.73
CA GLU A 54 5.28 -8.98 7.08
C GLU A 54 6.17 -8.82 5.84
N GLY A 55 6.94 -7.72 5.82
CA GLY A 55 7.89 -7.42 4.75
C GLY A 55 7.32 -6.67 3.55
N VAL A 56 6.07 -6.21 3.61
CA VAL A 56 5.43 -5.47 2.51
C VAL A 56 5.19 -4.00 2.86
N ILE A 57 5.56 -3.07 1.99
CA ILE A 57 5.29 -1.63 2.22
C ILE A 57 3.80 -1.37 2.06
N LEU A 58 3.13 -0.93 3.14
CA LEU A 58 1.70 -0.60 3.12
C LEU A 58 1.52 0.92 3.21
N PRO A 59 0.76 1.53 2.30
CA PRO A 59 0.37 2.92 2.42
C PRO A 59 -0.74 3.06 3.47
N VAL A 60 -0.55 3.99 4.41
CA VAL A 60 -1.54 4.33 5.43
C VAL A 60 -2.01 5.76 5.22
N ILE A 61 -3.32 5.93 5.24
CA ILE A 61 -3.95 7.25 5.24
C ILE A 61 -4.46 7.51 6.64
N ILE A 62 -3.94 8.55 7.27
CA ILE A 62 -4.33 9.01 8.60
C ILE A 62 -5.14 10.29 8.42
N SER A 63 -6.40 10.25 8.81
CA SER A 63 -7.31 11.39 8.77
C SER A 63 -7.45 11.97 10.18
N LEU A 64 -7.10 13.24 10.34
CA LEU A 64 -7.29 13.98 11.58
C LEU A 64 -8.60 14.77 11.53
N TYR A 65 -9.40 14.67 12.58
CA TYR A 65 -10.66 15.39 12.74
C TYR A 65 -10.54 16.50 13.79
N GLU A 66 -11.35 17.55 13.68
CA GLU A 66 -11.36 18.70 14.62
C GLU A 66 -11.50 18.32 16.09
N ASP A 67 -12.11 17.17 16.37
CA ASP A 67 -12.30 16.62 17.71
C ASP A 67 -11.02 16.01 18.32
N LYS A 68 -9.84 16.22 17.71
CA LYS A 68 -8.57 15.51 18.03
C LYS A 68 -8.64 13.98 17.86
N SER A 69 -9.74 13.48 17.31
CA SER A 69 -9.88 12.09 16.90
C SER A 69 -9.04 11.85 15.63
N TYR A 70 -8.36 10.71 15.58
CA TYR A 70 -7.65 10.24 14.38
C TYR A 70 -8.24 8.91 13.91
N ASP A 71 -8.45 8.78 12.60
CA ASP A 71 -8.75 7.50 11.94
C ASP A 71 -7.58 7.14 11.04
N PHE A 72 -7.13 5.89 11.07
CA PHE A 72 -6.14 5.40 10.13
C PHE A 72 -6.73 4.27 9.28
N ILE A 73 -6.48 4.34 7.98
CA ILE A 73 -6.90 3.33 7.02
C ILE A 73 -5.63 2.77 6.40
N THR A 74 -5.35 1.49 6.66
CA THR A 74 -4.31 0.73 5.99
C THR A 74 -4.82 0.27 4.64
N LYS A 75 -4.11 0.62 3.56
CA LYS A 75 -4.39 0.10 2.22
C LYS A 75 -3.51 -1.10 1.94
N THR A 76 -3.95 -1.91 0.98
CA THR A 76 -3.15 -3.00 0.42
C THR A 76 -1.84 -2.52 -0.21
N PRO A 77 -0.84 -3.42 -0.31
CA PRO A 77 0.47 -3.13 -0.88
C PRO A 77 0.39 -2.46 -2.26
N PRO A 78 1.29 -1.56 -2.62
CA PRO A 78 1.39 -1.09 -3.99
C PRO A 78 1.69 -2.29 -4.90
N VAL A 79 0.95 -2.39 -6.01
CA VAL A 79 1.08 -3.48 -6.99
C VAL A 79 2.52 -3.59 -7.48
N SER A 80 3.21 -2.45 -7.64
CA SER A 80 4.62 -2.40 -8.00
C SER A 80 5.54 -3.17 -7.03
N PHE A 81 5.22 -3.21 -5.74
CA PHE A 81 6.03 -3.94 -4.76
C PHE A 81 5.74 -5.45 -4.83
N LEU A 82 4.46 -5.84 -4.95
CA LEU A 82 4.08 -7.25 -5.12
C LEU A 82 4.66 -7.84 -6.41
N LEU A 83 4.63 -7.08 -7.50
CA LEU A 83 5.22 -7.48 -8.77
C LEU A 83 6.75 -7.60 -8.69
N LYS A 84 7.43 -6.68 -8.00
CA LYS A 84 8.88 -6.79 -7.76
C LYS A 84 9.24 -8.02 -6.94
N ARG A 85 8.45 -8.34 -5.91
CA ARG A 85 8.62 -9.54 -5.09
C ARG A 85 8.39 -10.80 -5.91
N ALA A 86 7.31 -10.86 -6.69
CA ALA A 86 7.01 -11.98 -7.59
C ALA A 86 8.09 -12.19 -8.67
N ALA A 87 8.63 -11.09 -9.21
CA ALA A 87 9.71 -11.13 -10.18
C ALA A 87 11.12 -11.33 -9.56
N ASN A 88 11.25 -11.41 -8.22
CA ASN A 88 12.52 -11.45 -7.48
C ASN A 88 13.50 -10.32 -7.84
N LEU A 89 13.00 -9.10 -8.04
CA LEU A 89 13.81 -7.94 -8.42
C LEU A 89 13.96 -6.94 -7.28
N ALA A 90 15.22 -6.61 -6.95
CA ALA A 90 15.54 -5.61 -5.94
C ALA A 90 15.41 -4.16 -6.44
N LYS A 91 15.47 -3.91 -7.75
CA LYS A 91 15.35 -2.58 -8.37
C LYS A 91 14.23 -2.55 -9.42
N ALA A 92 13.50 -1.43 -9.47
CA ALA A 92 12.62 -1.13 -10.60
C ALA A 92 13.46 -0.68 -11.80
N SER A 93 12.94 -0.89 -13.02
CA SER A 93 13.66 -0.51 -14.24
C SER A 93 13.82 1.00 -14.27
N SER A 94 15.05 1.48 -14.46
CA SER A 94 15.33 2.91 -14.62
C SER A 94 14.80 3.44 -15.96
N LEU A 95 14.56 2.55 -16.93
CA LEU A 95 14.05 2.86 -18.26
C LEU A 95 12.82 1.99 -18.56
N ALA A 96 11.68 2.44 -18.04
CA ALA A 96 10.37 1.82 -18.28
C ALA A 96 10.14 1.60 -19.79
N GLY A 97 9.98 0.34 -20.20
CA GLY A 97 9.68 -0.05 -21.57
C GLY A 97 10.87 -0.32 -22.49
N LYS A 98 12.11 0.04 -22.11
CA LYS A 98 13.33 -0.33 -22.87
C LYS A 98 14.03 -1.56 -22.30
N GLU A 99 14.02 -1.71 -20.97
CA GLU A 99 14.66 -2.85 -20.30
C GLU A 99 13.60 -3.67 -19.57
N ILE A 100 13.46 -4.93 -20.00
CA ILE A 100 12.63 -5.93 -19.33
C ILE A 100 13.50 -6.51 -18.21
N ILE A 101 13.25 -6.05 -16.99
CA ILE A 101 14.05 -6.42 -15.82
C ILE A 101 13.57 -7.72 -15.16
N GLY A 102 12.39 -8.23 -15.52
CA GLY A 102 11.96 -9.57 -15.11
C GLY A 102 10.64 -10.01 -15.72
N GLN A 103 10.20 -11.20 -15.33
CA GLN A 103 9.03 -11.87 -15.88
C GLN A 103 8.12 -12.33 -14.76
N VAL A 104 6.80 -12.17 -14.94
CA VAL A 104 5.78 -12.73 -14.04
C VAL A 104 4.79 -13.52 -14.88
N THR A 105 4.31 -14.64 -14.32
CA THR A 105 3.31 -15.45 -15.01
C THR A 105 1.91 -14.86 -14.83
N LYS A 106 1.01 -15.09 -15.79
CA LYS A 106 -0.41 -14.71 -15.64
C LYS A 106 -1.04 -15.24 -14.34
N ALA A 107 -0.63 -16.43 -13.87
CA ALA A 107 -1.08 -16.99 -12.60
C ALA A 107 -0.71 -16.10 -11.40
N GLN A 108 0.53 -15.60 -11.35
CA GLN A 108 0.98 -14.67 -10.31
C GLN A 108 0.25 -13.33 -10.38
N VAL A 109 -0.01 -12.83 -11.59
CA VAL A 109 -0.80 -11.61 -11.79
C VAL A 109 -2.23 -11.79 -11.27
N LEU A 110 -2.85 -12.94 -11.49
CA LEU A 110 -4.18 -13.29 -10.98
C LEU A 110 -4.22 -13.38 -9.46
N GLU A 111 -3.21 -14.00 -8.82
CA GLU A 111 -3.11 -14.03 -7.36
C GLU A 111 -2.94 -12.62 -6.78
N ILE A 112 -2.06 -11.81 -7.36
CA ILE A 112 -1.86 -10.42 -6.95
C ILE A 112 -3.15 -9.61 -7.14
N ALA A 113 -3.86 -9.80 -8.24
CA ALA A 113 -5.13 -9.13 -8.51
C ALA A 113 -6.20 -9.52 -7.49
N LYS A 114 -6.30 -10.80 -7.11
CA LYS A 114 -7.23 -11.28 -6.06
C LYS A 114 -6.89 -10.71 -4.69
N GLU A 115 -5.62 -10.69 -4.32
CA GLU A 115 -5.18 -10.12 -3.04
C GLU A 115 -5.41 -8.60 -2.98
N LYS A 116 -5.29 -7.92 -4.13
CA LYS A 116 -5.49 -6.48 -4.29
C LYS A 116 -6.97 -6.09 -4.48
N MET A 117 -7.83 -7.04 -4.85
CA MET A 117 -9.25 -6.83 -5.13
C MET A 117 -10.03 -6.03 -4.07
N PRO A 118 -9.84 -6.22 -2.74
CA PRO A 118 -10.55 -5.41 -1.74
C PRO A 118 -10.21 -3.90 -1.77
N ASP A 119 -9.12 -3.50 -2.42
CA ASP A 119 -8.69 -2.10 -2.57
C ASP A 119 -8.83 -1.58 -4.01
N LEU A 120 -9.13 -2.45 -4.97
CA LEU A 120 -9.36 -2.04 -6.34
C LEU A 120 -10.79 -1.52 -6.48
N ASN A 121 -10.94 -0.48 -7.29
CA ASN A 121 -12.26 0.08 -7.61
C ASN A 121 -12.98 -0.72 -8.71
N THR A 122 -12.58 -1.97 -8.94
CA THR A 122 -13.08 -2.84 -10.00
C THR A 122 -13.79 -4.04 -9.39
N ALA A 123 -15.04 -4.27 -9.80
CA ALA A 123 -15.81 -5.45 -9.42
C ALA A 123 -15.40 -6.71 -10.22
N ASP A 124 -14.70 -6.52 -11.34
CA ASP A 124 -14.34 -7.59 -12.27
C ASP A 124 -12.88 -8.02 -12.10
N LEU A 125 -12.65 -9.34 -12.08
CA LEU A 125 -11.31 -9.93 -11.94
C LEU A 125 -10.43 -9.64 -13.16
N GLU A 126 -11.02 -9.58 -14.36
CA GLU A 126 -10.30 -9.34 -15.61
C GLU A 126 -9.81 -7.88 -15.68
N ALA A 127 -10.66 -6.94 -15.21
CA ALA A 127 -10.26 -5.55 -15.05
C ALA A 127 -9.15 -5.38 -14.01
N ALA A 128 -9.22 -6.11 -12.88
CA ALA A 128 -8.17 -6.12 -11.87
C ALA A 128 -6.83 -6.65 -12.43
N VAL A 129 -6.87 -7.75 -13.19
CA VAL A 129 -5.70 -8.30 -13.89
C VAL A 129 -5.11 -7.26 -14.84
N ARG A 130 -5.92 -6.60 -15.67
CA ARG A 130 -5.45 -5.59 -16.62
C ARG A 130 -4.78 -4.39 -15.96
N ILE A 131 -5.24 -3.98 -14.78
CA ILE A 131 -4.61 -2.92 -13.97
C ILE A 131 -3.22 -3.38 -13.48
N VAL A 132 -3.11 -4.62 -13.01
CA VAL A 132 -1.85 -5.20 -12.55
C VAL A 132 -0.88 -5.37 -13.72
N GLU A 133 -1.34 -5.86 -14.88
CA GLU A 133 -0.55 -6.00 -16.10
C GLU A 133 -0.03 -4.64 -16.60
N GLY A 134 -0.86 -3.60 -16.57
CA GLY A 134 -0.45 -2.24 -16.91
C GLY A 134 0.66 -1.72 -16.00
N THR A 135 0.56 -2.03 -14.70
CA THR A 135 1.59 -1.68 -13.71
C THR A 135 2.87 -2.47 -13.94
N ALA A 136 2.78 -3.76 -14.27
CA ALA A 136 3.92 -4.61 -14.60
C ALA A 136 4.69 -4.06 -15.80
N ARG A 137 3.99 -3.70 -16.88
CA ARG A 137 4.59 -3.10 -18.08
C ARG A 137 5.31 -1.79 -17.77
N SER A 138 4.71 -0.93 -16.94
CA SER A 138 5.32 0.34 -16.52
C SER A 138 6.56 0.13 -15.64
N CYS A 139 6.61 -0.96 -14.88
CA CYS A 139 7.79 -1.33 -14.07
C CYS A 139 8.89 -2.05 -14.87
N GLY A 140 8.68 -2.34 -16.16
CA GLY A 140 9.62 -3.13 -16.98
C GLY A 140 9.54 -4.63 -16.71
N ILE A 141 8.39 -5.13 -16.23
CA ILE A 141 8.15 -6.55 -16.00
C ILE A 141 7.27 -7.08 -17.13
N LYS A 142 7.73 -8.14 -17.81
CA LYS A 142 6.96 -8.80 -18.87
C LYS A 142 6.03 -9.85 -18.27
N VAL A 143 4.77 -9.81 -18.64
CA VAL A 143 3.78 -10.84 -18.27
C VAL A 143 3.87 -11.96 -19.32
N VAL A 144 4.07 -13.20 -18.87
CA VAL A 144 4.13 -14.41 -19.70
C VAL A 144 2.99 -15.36 -19.40
#